data_AF-A0A519RFJ6-F1
#
_entry.id   AF-A0A519RFJ6-F1
#
_cell.length_a   1.000
_cell.length_b   1.000
_cell.length_c   1.000
_cell.angle_alpha   90.00
_cell.angle_beta   90.00
_cell.angle_gamma   90.00
#
_symmetry.space_group_name_H-M   'P 1'
#
loop_
_entity.id
_entity.type
_entity.pdbx_description
1 polymer ?
#
loop_
_entity_poly.entity_id
_entity_poly.type
_entity_poly.pdbx_seq_one_letter_code
_entity_poly.pdbx_strand_id
1 'polypeptide(L)'
;MRYSVLIIEVLSSSTGDYDRTTKFENYQKIPSLRHYLLISQSAWTVEWFRRDEAGQWIYTLLTGSDGTLEIPDMNLVLPLRELYEDTDVAPLLVLPRAEEGGMSPL
;
A
#
# COMPACT_ATOMS: atom_id res chain seq x y z
N MET A 1 -27.18 5.62 -8.67
CA MET A 1 -26.45 5.36 -7.42
C MET A 1 -24.96 5.56 -7.71
N ARG A 2 -24.23 6.31 -6.87
CA ARG A 2 -22.77 6.41 -6.97
C ARG A 2 -22.19 5.34 -6.08
N TYR A 3 -21.42 4.43 -6.63
CA TYR A 3 -20.76 3.38 -5.87
C TYR A 3 -19.25 3.67 -5.79
N SER A 4 -18.65 3.42 -4.63
CA SER A 4 -17.22 3.64 -4.45
C SER A 4 -16.42 2.60 -5.22
N VAL A 5 -15.47 3.07 -6.03
CA VAL A 5 -14.49 2.23 -6.73
C VAL A 5 -13.16 2.11 -5.97
N LEU A 6 -12.88 3.08 -5.10
CA LEU A 6 -11.68 3.20 -4.29
C LEU A 6 -12.06 3.52 -2.84
N ILE A 7 -11.47 2.81 -1.89
CA ILE A 7 -11.49 3.12 -0.45
C ILE A 7 -10.04 3.27 0.01
N ILE A 8 -9.78 4.32 0.79
CA ILE A 8 -8.47 4.60 1.39
C ILE A 8 -8.66 4.67 2.90
N GLU A 9 -7.84 3.91 3.63
CA GLU A 9 -7.79 3.95 5.08
C GLU A 9 -6.39 4.35 5.53
N VAL A 10 -6.31 5.35 6.41
CA VAL A 10 -5.07 5.76 7.06
C VAL A 10 -5.04 5.08 8.43
N LEU A 11 -4.07 4.20 8.64
CA LEU A 11 -4.00 3.34 9.82
C LEU A 11 -3.60 4.14 11.06
N SER A 12 -4.34 3.98 12.16
CA SER A 12 -3.94 4.49 13.47
C SER A 12 -2.89 3.59 14.11
N SER A 13 -2.06 4.17 14.98
CA SER A 13 -0.95 3.49 15.66
C SER A 13 -1.36 2.40 16.67
N SER A 14 -2.64 2.28 17.03
CA SER A 14 -3.07 1.52 18.22
C SER A 14 -3.97 0.31 17.94
N THR A 15 -4.62 0.17 16.77
CA THR A 15 -5.62 -0.89 16.52
C THR A 15 -5.59 -1.50 15.10
N GLY A 16 -4.54 -1.25 14.32
CA GLY A 16 -4.52 -1.53 12.88
C GLY A 16 -4.79 -2.99 12.48
N ASP A 17 -4.16 -3.96 13.15
CA ASP A 17 -4.15 -5.35 12.63
C ASP A 17 -5.50 -6.08 12.78
N TYR A 18 -6.20 -5.90 13.90
CA TYR A 18 -7.47 -6.61 14.16
C TYR A 18 -8.62 -6.04 13.33
N ASP A 19 -8.70 -4.72 13.22
CA ASP A 19 -9.77 -4.02 12.48
C ASP A 19 -9.64 -4.22 10.96
N ARG A 20 -8.40 -4.35 10.46
CA ARG A 20 -8.08 -4.52 9.05
C ARG A 20 -8.74 -5.75 8.42
N THR A 21 -8.77 -6.89 9.11
CA THR A 21 -9.32 -8.14 8.55
C THR A 21 -10.84 -8.05 8.41
N THR A 22 -11.53 -7.64 9.48
CA THR A 22 -13.00 -7.54 9.48
C THR A 22 -13.51 -6.46 8.53
N LYS A 23 -12.85 -5.30 8.46
CA LYS A 23 -13.19 -4.25 7.50
C LYS A 23 -13.00 -4.73 6.06
N PHE A 24 -11.87 -5.36 5.76
CA PHE A 24 -11.60 -5.83 4.41
C PHE A 24 -12.65 -6.85 3.95
N GLU A 25 -12.98 -7.84 4.77
CA GLU A 25 -14.04 -8.82 4.48
C GLU A 25 -15.40 -8.14 4.19
N ASN A 26 -15.73 -7.07 4.90
CA ASN A 26 -16.96 -6.33 4.65
C ASN A 26 -16.89 -5.49 3.37
N TYR A 27 -15.75 -4.85 3.09
CA TYR A 27 -15.54 -4.07 1.88
C TYR A 27 -15.54 -4.93 0.61
N GLN A 28 -15.08 -6.17 0.67
CA GLN A 28 -15.16 -7.11 -0.46
C GLN A 28 -16.60 -7.38 -0.93
N LYS A 29 -17.60 -7.16 -0.06
CA LYS A 29 -19.02 -7.33 -0.40
C LYS A 29 -19.55 -6.18 -1.27
N ILE A 30 -18.82 -5.08 -1.39
CA ILE A 30 -19.19 -3.94 -2.26
C ILE A 30 -18.86 -4.32 -3.71
N PRO A 31 -19.85 -4.54 -4.60
CA PRO A 31 -19.59 -5.08 -5.93
C PRO A 31 -18.75 -4.16 -6.82
N SER A 32 -18.87 -2.85 -6.63
CA SER A 32 -18.13 -1.82 -7.39
C SER A 32 -16.71 -1.59 -6.92
N LEU A 33 -16.32 -2.12 -5.76
CA LEU A 33 -15.02 -1.83 -5.17
C LEU A 33 -13.92 -2.51 -6.00
N ARG A 34 -12.99 -1.70 -6.48
CA ARG A 34 -11.84 -2.13 -7.30
C ARG A 34 -10.53 -1.94 -6.57
N HIS A 35 -10.43 -0.97 -5.67
CA HIS A 35 -9.20 -0.64 -4.96
C HIS A 35 -9.47 -0.40 -3.49
N TYR A 36 -8.66 -1.03 -2.64
CA TYR A 36 -8.62 -0.79 -1.22
C TYR A 36 -7.18 -0.52 -0.81
N LEU A 37 -6.93 0.66 -0.27
CA LEU A 37 -5.61 1.13 0.15
C LEU A 37 -5.55 1.26 1.65
N LEU A 38 -4.46 0.76 2.25
CA LEU A 38 -4.10 1.04 3.63
C LEU A 38 -2.81 1.85 3.63
N ILE A 39 -2.83 3.01 4.26
CA ILE A 39 -1.69 3.93 4.35
C ILE A 39 -1.19 3.90 5.79
N SER A 40 0.07 3.52 5.97
CA SER A 40 0.69 3.52 7.30
C SER A 40 1.02 4.94 7.75
N GLN A 41 0.78 5.24 9.02
CA GLN A 41 1.26 6.46 9.69
C GLN A 41 2.61 6.26 10.40
N SER A 42 3.19 5.06 10.35
CA SER A 42 4.45 4.74 11.06
C SER A 42 5.65 4.63 10.12
N ALA A 43 5.41 4.45 8.82
CA ALA A 43 6.44 4.40 7.79
C ALA A 43 5.84 4.72 6.41
N TRP A 44 6.68 5.01 5.41
CA TRP A 44 6.23 5.12 4.01
C TRP A 44 5.85 3.75 3.47
N THR A 45 4.62 3.36 3.75
CA THR A 45 4.08 2.05 3.40
C THR A 45 2.64 2.22 2.96
N VAL A 46 2.35 1.77 1.75
CA VAL A 46 0.99 1.65 1.22
C VAL A 46 0.75 0.20 0.85
N GLU A 47 -0.30 -0.38 1.42
CA GLU A 47 -0.79 -1.70 1.05
C GLU A 47 -1.97 -1.53 0.10
N TRP A 48 -1.87 -2.12 -1.08
CA TRP A 48 -2.87 -2.00 -2.12
C TRP A 48 -3.49 -3.35 -2.46
N PHE A 49 -4.78 -3.46 -2.22
CA PHE A 49 -5.61 -4.57 -2.66
C PHE A 49 -6.40 -4.13 -3.90
N ARG A 50 -6.08 -4.70 -5.05
CA ARG A 50 -6.78 -4.44 -6.32
C ARG A 50 -7.62 -5.64 -6.71
N ARG A 51 -8.89 -5.40 -7.02
CA ARG A 51 -9.77 -6.41 -7.62
C ARG A 51 -9.57 -6.44 -9.14
N ASP A 52 -9.19 -7.58 -9.68
CA ASP A 52 -9.04 -7.76 -11.13
C ASP A 52 -10.39 -8.02 -11.83
N GLU A 53 -10.35 -8.24 -13.15
CA GLU A 53 -11.54 -8.53 -13.96
C GLU A 53 -12.18 -9.89 -13.62
N ALA A 54 -11.40 -10.86 -13.14
CA ALA A 54 -11.88 -12.16 -12.68
C ALA A 54 -12.49 -12.07 -11.26
N GLY A 55 -12.41 -10.91 -10.61
CA GLY A 55 -12.92 -10.67 -9.27
C GLY A 55 -11.95 -11.07 -8.15
N GLN A 56 -10.71 -11.43 -8.48
CA GLN A 56 -9.66 -11.80 -7.52
C GLN A 56 -9.00 -10.55 -6.93
N TRP A 57 -8.59 -10.63 -5.67
CA TRP A 57 -7.86 -9.55 -4.99
C TRP A 57 -6.35 -9.79 -5.08
N ILE A 58 -5.66 -8.85 -5.71
CA ILE A 58 -4.20 -8.81 -5.86
C ILE A 58 -3.65 -7.85 -4.83
N TYR A 59 -2.71 -8.32 -4.01
CA TYR A 59 -1.99 -7.52 -3.03
C TYR A 59 -0.70 -6.95 -3.63
N THR A 60 -0.44 -5.67 -3.37
CA THR A 60 0.81 -4.99 -3.73
C THR A 60 1.25 -4.14 -2.54
N LEU A 61 2.53 -4.25 -2.17
CA LEU A 61 3.14 -3.46 -1.12
C LEU A 61 4.03 -2.39 -1.77
N LEU A 62 3.72 -1.12 -1.53
CA LEU A 62 4.58 -0.01 -1.92
C LEU A 62 5.33 0.49 -0.69
N THR A 63 6.64 0.62 -0.82
CA THR A 63 7.52 1.16 0.22
C THR A 63 8.56 2.08 -0.40
N GLY A 64 9.27 2.81 0.46
CA GLY A 64 10.43 3.59 0.04
C GLY A 64 10.06 4.87 -0.71
N SER A 65 11.09 5.64 -1.07
CA SER A 65 10.93 6.98 -1.66
C SER A 65 10.71 6.99 -3.18
N ASP A 66 10.96 5.84 -3.81
CA ASP A 66 10.75 5.53 -5.22
C ASP A 66 9.40 4.84 -5.49
N GLY A 67 8.71 4.39 -4.43
CA GLY A 67 7.37 3.81 -4.54
C GLY A 67 6.38 4.79 -5.16
N THR A 68 5.61 4.32 -6.14
CA THR A 68 4.57 5.10 -6.83
C THR A 68 3.30 4.26 -6.95
N LEU A 69 2.20 4.78 -6.42
CA LEU A 69 0.88 4.16 -6.60
C LEU A 69 0.32 4.56 -7.96
N GLU A 70 0.08 3.56 -8.82
CA GLU A 70 -0.52 3.77 -10.12
C GLU A 70 -1.86 3.05 -10.22
N ILE A 71 -2.94 3.80 -10.45
CA ILE A 71 -4.29 3.28 -10.67
C ILE A 71 -4.75 3.73 -12.07
N PRO A 72 -4.44 2.95 -13.12
CA PRO A 72 -4.64 3.38 -14.51
C PRO A 72 -6.10 3.66 -14.89
N ASP A 73 -7.03 2.87 -14.37
CA ASP A 73 -8.47 3.03 -14.61
C ASP A 73 -9.06 4.28 -13.95
N MET A 74 -8.32 4.91 -13.03
CA MET A 74 -8.65 6.21 -12.44
C MET A 74 -7.76 7.35 -12.95
N ASN A 75 -6.82 7.08 -13.86
CA ASN A 75 -5.77 8.02 -14.29
C ASN A 75 -5.06 8.69 -13.10
N LEU A 76 -4.78 7.89 -12.05
CA LEU A 76 -4.15 8.34 -10.83
C LEU A 76 -2.71 7.81 -10.76
N VAL A 77 -1.78 8.71 -10.56
CA VAL A 77 -0.38 8.42 -10.25
C VAL A 77 -0.02 9.23 -9.01
N LEU A 78 0.38 8.56 -7.94
CA LEU A 78 0.69 9.18 -6.66
C LEU A 78 2.03 8.64 -6.12
N PRO A 79 3.13 9.38 -6.31
CA PRO A 79 4.40 9.06 -5.68
C PRO A 79 4.26 9.05 -4.15
N LEU A 80 4.89 8.07 -3.48
CA LEU A 80 4.87 8.02 -2.01
C LEU A 80 5.51 9.28 -1.40
N ARG A 81 6.50 9.87 -2.07
CA ARG A 81 7.09 11.14 -1.63
C ARG A 81 6.06 12.26 -1.51
N GLU A 82 5.15 12.38 -2.48
CA GLU A 82 4.08 13.39 -2.45
C GLU A 82 3.02 13.03 -1.41
N LEU A 83 2.69 11.73 -1.28
CA LEU A 83 1.75 11.26 -0.27
C LEU A 83 2.19 11.59 1.18
N TYR A 84 3.50 11.62 1.43
CA TYR A 84 4.07 11.85 2.76
C TYR A 84 4.75 13.23 2.93
N GLU A 85 4.62 14.14 1.97
CA GLU A 85 5.40 15.41 1.87
C GLU A 85 5.35 16.29 3.13
N ASP A 86 4.21 16.32 3.83
CA ASP A 86 3.99 17.13 5.04
C ASP A 86 3.85 16.29 6.31
N THR A 87 4.54 15.15 6.38
CA THR A 87 4.51 14.25 7.54
C THR A 87 5.90 14.06 8.14
N ASP A 88 5.97 13.84 9.46
CA ASP A 88 7.21 13.45 10.14
C ASP A 88 7.52 11.94 9.99
N VAL A 89 6.81 11.25 9.10
CA VAL A 89 6.95 9.81 8.87
C VAL A 89 8.15 9.57 7.97
N ALA A 90 9.04 8.66 8.37
CA ALA A 90 10.22 8.31 7.57
C ALA A 90 9.94 7.14 6.60
N PRO A 91 10.67 7.07 5.46
CA PRO A 91 10.69 5.87 4.65
C PRO A 91 11.21 4.65 5.43
N LEU A 92 10.70 3.46 5.12
CA LEU A 92 11.34 2.23 5.58
C LEU A 92 12.79 2.20 5.07
N LEU A 93 13.74 2.14 6.00
CA LEU A 93 15.14 1.91 5.66
C LEU A 93 15.27 0.48 5.12
N VAL A 94 15.29 0.35 3.79
CA VAL A 94 15.78 -0.87 3.16
C VAL A 94 17.30 -0.83 3.31
N LEU A 95 17.81 -1.47 4.35
CA LEU A 95 19.26 -1.70 4.44
C LEU A 95 19.66 -2.49 3.18
N PRO A 96 20.66 -2.03 2.40
CA PRO A 96 21.16 -2.84 1.31
C PRO A 96 21.52 -4.20 1.90
N ARG A 97 21.06 -5.29 1.27
CA ARG A 97 21.52 -6.64 1.62
C ARG A 97 23.04 -6.53 1.62
N ALA A 98 23.66 -6.75 2.78
CA ALA A 98 25.10 -6.74 2.90
C ALA A 98 25.62 -7.60 1.75
N GLU A 99 26.45 -7.02 0.87
CA GLU A 99 27.06 -7.78 -0.19
C GLU A 99 27.77 -8.95 0.51
N GLU A 100 27.30 -10.17 0.27
CA GLU A 100 27.98 -11.37 0.73
C GLU A 100 29.37 -11.27 0.13
N GLY A 101 30.34 -10.95 0.98
CA GLY A 101 31.70 -10.67 0.61
C GLY A 101 32.19 -11.79 -0.30
N GLY A 102 32.43 -11.42 -1.56
CA GLY A 102 33.06 -12.31 -2.51
C GLY A 102 34.34 -12.85 -1.88
N MET A 103 34.40 -14.18 -1.81
CA MET A 103 35.63 -14.94 -1.56
C MET A 103 36.78 -14.28 -2.32
N SER A 104 37.72 -13.69 -1.58
CA SER A 104 39.03 -13.34 -2.12
C SER A 104 39.86 -14.63 -2.12
N PRO A 105 40.38 -15.10 -3.27
CA PRO A 105 41.17 -16.31 -3.29
C PRO A 105 42.59 -15.99 -2.83
N LEU A 106 43.04 -16.69 -1.78
CA LEU A 106 44.42 -17.12 -1.59
C LEU A 106 44.44 -18.53 -1.01
#